data_AF-A0A329SF96-F1
#
_entry.id   AF-A0A329SF96-F1
#
_cell.length_a   1.000
_cell.length_b   1.000
_cell.length_c   1.000
_cell.angle_alpha   90.00
_cell.angle_beta   90.00
_cell.angle_gamma   90.00
#
_symmetry.space_group_name_H-M   'P 1'
#
loop_
_entity.id
_entity.type
_entity.pdbx_description
1 polymer ?
#
loop_
_entity_poly.entity_id
_entity_poly.type
_entity_poly.pdbx_seq_one_letter_code
_entity_poly.pdbx_strand_id
1 'polypeptide(L)' 'MTFLMNEESGRMARLETCIDVIGTLLRLVGDTTDAANVLDLALTTQDCVVGDLTDHTQFGPQSSASD' A
#
# COMPACT_ATOMS: atom_id res chain seq x y z
N MET A 1 -4.18 -8.75 12.29
CA MET A 1 -4.17 -8.59 10.82
C MET A 1 -5.54 -9.00 10.32
N THR A 2 -6.17 -8.13 9.56
CA THR A 2 -7.55 -8.31 9.07
C THR A 2 -7.55 -8.07 7.56
N PHE A 3 -8.23 -8.94 6.83
CA PHE A 3 -8.40 -8.84 5.39
C PHE A 3 -9.87 -8.57 5.08
N LEU A 4 -10.13 -7.54 4.30
CA LEU A 4 -11.43 -7.33 3.67
C LEU A 4 -11.34 -7.83 2.23
N MET A 5 -12.16 -8.80 1.87
CA MET A 5 -12.25 -9.33 0.52
C MET A 5 -13.40 -8.67 -0.23
N ASN A 6 -13.21 -8.45 -1.53
CA ASN A 6 -14.28 -8.16 -2.46
C ASN A 6 -14.86 -9.52 -2.91
N GLU A 7 -16.10 -9.81 -2.50
CA GLU A 7 -16.76 -11.10 -2.77
C GLU A 7 -17.07 -11.32 -4.26
N GLU A 8 -17.31 -10.26 -5.02
CA GLU A 8 -17.63 -10.32 -6.46
C GLU A 8 -16.42 -10.71 -7.30
N SER A 9 -15.25 -10.15 -6.99
CA SER A 9 -14.01 -10.40 -7.73
C SER A 9 -13.11 -11.46 -7.11
N GLY A 10 -13.38 -11.85 -5.85
CA GLY A 10 -12.51 -12.71 -5.04
C GLY A 10 -11.17 -12.07 -4.66
N ARG A 11 -10.98 -10.77 -4.90
CA ARG A 11 -9.72 -10.05 -4.63
C ARG A 11 -9.73 -9.40 -3.25
N MET A 12 -8.54 -9.17 -2.70
CA MET A 12 -8.39 -8.41 -1.46
C MET A 12 -8.70 -6.93 -1.71
N ALA A 13 -9.71 -6.41 -1.02
CA ALA A 13 -10.13 -5.01 -1.07
C ALA A 13 -9.35 -4.15 -0.08
N ARG A 14 -9.01 -4.69 1.11
CA ARG A 14 -8.25 -3.96 2.13
C ARG A 14 -7.44 -4.91 3.01
N LEU A 15 -6.21 -4.52 3.31
CA LEU A 15 -5.38 -5.13 4.34
C LEU A 15 -5.24 -4.15 5.50
N GLU A 16 -5.76 -4.52 6.66
CA GLU A 16 -5.51 -3.81 7.91
C GLU A 16 -4.50 -4.60 8.74
N THR A 17 -3.35 -3.99 8.97
CA THR A 17 -2.31 -4.57 9.81
C THR A 17 -1.98 -3.63 10.97
N CYS A 18 -1.83 -4.21 12.15
CA CYS A 18 -1.32 -3.50 13.33
C CYS A 18 0.13 -3.96 13.50
N ILE A 19 1.06 -3.07 13.18
CA ILE A 19 2.50 -3.34 13.27
C ILE A 19 3.03 -2.49 14.41
N ASP A 20 3.75 -3.12 15.35
CA ASP A 20 4.60 -2.39 16.30
C ASP A 20 5.84 -1.89 15.58
N VAL A 21 5.68 -0.74 14.91
CA VAL A 21 6.74 -0.10 14.13
C VAL A 21 7.89 0.27 15.05
N ILE A 22 7.61 0.83 16.23
CA ILE A 22 8.63 1.30 17.17
C ILE A 22 9.49 0.14 17.68
N GLY A 23 8.87 -0.93 18.18
CA GLY A 23 9.61 -2.08 18.69
C GLY A 23 10.42 -2.79 17.60
N THR A 24 9.91 -2.83 16.37
CA THR A 24 10.63 -3.41 15.22
C THR A 24 11.83 -2.55 14.82
N LEU A 25 11.65 -1.22 14.76
CA LEU A 25 12.72 -0.29 14.40
C LEU A 25 13.85 -0.32 15.44
N LEU A 26 13.50 -0.29 16.74
CA LEU A 26 14.49 -0.36 17.81
C LEU A 26 15.30 -1.65 17.77
N ARG A 27 14.69 -2.79 17.42
CA ARG A 27 15.40 -4.06 17.24
C ARG A 27 16.30 -4.08 16.01
N LEU A 28 15.89 -3.40 14.93
CA LEU A 28 16.63 -3.36 13.68
C LEU A 28 17.86 -2.46 13.77
N VAL A 29 17.69 -1.27 14.33
CA VAL A 29 18.73 -0.24 14.35
C VAL A 29 19.54 -0.28 15.65
N GLY A 30 18.96 -0.83 16.74
CA GLY A 30 19.64 -1.03 18.02
C GLY A 30 19.84 0.25 18.83
N ASP A 31 19.54 1.41 18.26
CA ASP A 31 19.68 2.72 18.89
C ASP A 31 18.39 3.56 18.72
N THR A 32 18.04 4.27 19.79
CA THR A 32 16.83 5.09 19.87
C THR A 32 16.91 6.37 19.05
N THR A 33 18.10 6.95 18.91
CA THR A 33 18.35 8.17 18.14
C THR A 33 18.21 7.89 16.66
N ASP A 34 18.85 6.81 16.19
CA ASP A 34 18.76 6.42 14.79
C ASP A 34 17.35 5.97 14.42
N ALA A 35 16.65 5.26 15.33
CA ALA A 35 15.23 4.96 15.16
C ALA A 35 14.36 6.22 15.03
N ALA A 36 14.61 7.24 15.85
CA ALA A 36 13.90 8.52 15.78
C ALA A 36 14.16 9.24 14.44
N ASN A 37 15.41 9.26 13.97
CA ASN A 37 15.79 9.86 12.69
C ASN A 37 15.08 9.18 11.50
N VAL A 38 14.98 7.84 11.50
CA VAL A 38 14.28 7.08 10.46
C VAL A 38 12.78 7.38 10.47
N LEU A 39 12.17 7.46 11.65
CA LEU A 39 10.75 7.83 11.78
C LEU A 39 10.48 9.25 11.30
N ASP A 40 11.33 10.20 11.66
CA ASP A 40 11.21 11.60 11.24
C ASP A 40 11.28 11.74 9.71
N LEU A 41 12.23 11.05 9.09
CA LEU A 41 12.34 11.01 7.63
C LEU A 41 11.12 10.35 6.98
N ALA A 42 10.65 9.23 7.52
CA ALA A 42 9.50 8.49 6.97
C ALA A 42 8.20 9.33 7.03
N LEU A 43 7.95 10.00 8.16
CA LEU A 43 6.81 10.89 8.36
C LEU A 43 6.87 12.13 7.45
N THR A 44 8.07 12.63 7.16
CA THR A 44 8.25 13.72 6.20
C THR A 44 7.92 13.30 4.77
N THR A 45 8.07 12.01 4.44
CA THR A 45 7.78 11.44 3.11
C THR A 45 6.39 10.81 2.96
N GLN A 46 5.45 11.10 3.88
CA GLN A 46 4.19 10.37 4.01
C GLN A 46 3.20 10.59 2.84
N ASP A 47 3.54 11.42 1.85
CA ASP A 47 2.71 11.68 0.66
C ASP A 47 2.66 10.53 -0.37
N CYS A 48 3.36 9.42 -0.12
CA CYS A 48 3.32 8.24 -1.00
C CYS A 48 2.05 7.41 -0.77
N VAL A 49 0.96 7.74 -1.49
CA VAL A 49 -0.20 6.85 -1.63
C VAL A 49 0.22 5.65 -2.49
N VAL A 50 0.46 4.51 -1.83
CA VAL A 50 0.66 3.23 -2.53
C VAL A 50 -0.72 2.70 -2.93
N GLY A 51 -1.04 2.78 -4.23
CA GLY A 51 -2.20 2.07 -4.79
C GLY A 51 -3.15 2.84 -5.68
N ASP A 52 -2.87 4.10 -6.05
CA ASP A 52 -3.68 4.76 -7.08
C ASP A 52 -3.20 4.34 -8.48
N LEU A 53 -3.52 3.10 -8.84
CA LEU A 53 -3.39 2.58 -10.21
C LEU A 53 -4.79 2.54 -10.85
N THR A 54 -5.49 3.69 -10.91
CA THR A 54 -6.76 3.77 -11.64
C THR A 54 -6.59 3.82 -13.16
N ASP A 55 -5.36 3.74 -13.69
CA ASP A 55 -5.10 3.55 -15.12
C ASP A 55 -5.36 2.08 -15.53
N HIS A 56 -6.57 1.60 -15.26
CA HIS A 56 -7.18 0.60 -16.13
C HIS A 56 -7.51 1.29 -17.44
N THR A 57 -6.54 1.35 -18.36
CA THR A 57 -6.83 1.51 -19.78
C THR A 57 -7.86 0.44 -20.13
N GLN A 58 -9.12 0.84 -20.29
CA GLN A 58 -10.17 -0.01 -20.80
C GLN A 58 -9.74 -0.46 -22.19
N PHE A 59 -9.22 -1.69 -22.30
CA PHE A 59 -9.27 -2.41 -23.57
C PHE A 59 -10.74 -2.75 -23.81
N GLY A 60 -11.47 -1.77 -24.36
CA GLY A 60 -12.79 -2.02 -24.92
C GLY A 60 -12.68 -3.05 -26.04
N PRO A 61 -13.64 -3.98 -26.17
CA PRO A 61 -13.64 -4.92 -27.28
C PRO A 61 -13.82 -4.13 -28.58
N GLN A 62 -12.82 -4.15 -29.47
CA GLN A 62 -13.04 -3.76 -30.87
C GLN A 62 -13.91 -4.83 -31.53
N SER A 63 -15.23 -4.68 -31.39
CA SER A 63 -16.21 -5.39 -32.20
C SER A 63 -16.61 -4.49 -33.38
N SER A 64 -16.07 -4.85 -34.54
CA SER A 64 -16.71 -4.90 -35.87
C SER A 64 -17.63 -3.76 -36.34
N ALA A 65 -17.31 -3.13 -37.48
CA ALA A 65 -18.05 -3.26 -38.77
C ALA A 65 -17.81 -2.08 -39.74
N SER A 66 -17.53 -2.45 -41.00
CA SER A 66 -17.93 -1.85 -42.29
C SER A 66 -17.84 -0.34 -42.56
N ASP A 67 -17.02 0.03 -43.55
CA ASP A 67 -17.47 0.38 -44.92
C ASP A 67 -16.34 0.11 -45.93
#